data_AF-A0A357Y093-F1
#
_entry.id   AF-A0A357Y093-F1
#
_cell.length_a   1.000
_cell.length_b   1.000
_cell.length_c   1.000
_cell.angle_alpha   90.00
_cell.angle_beta   90.00
_cell.angle_gamma   90.00
#
_symmetry.space_group_name_H-M   'P 1'
#
loop_
_entity.id
_entity.type
_entity.pdbx_description
1 polymer ?
#
loop_
_entity_poly.entity_id
_entity_poly.type
_entity_poly.pdbx_seq_one_letter_code
_entity_poly.pdbx_strand_id
1 'polypeptide(L)'
;MEETDWSPRTNPFSTRFHEPGALGFLFSDGDSAERLLERFIRFDGCAQIVGPHGSGKTTLLRTLMPLLAARFPSPDPREIALHDGQRRLPEEFWSENAGCRNRLVVIDGYEQLSFFERLRLRCSCRRLLVTTHRAAWRMPVLCREVSSPDRFVRLVRLLHADPVFKADEELRSLYRAHHGNCRDAFFELYEEWETSS
;
A
#
# COMPACT_ATOMS: atom_id res chain seq x y z
N MET A 1 -16.14 -44.84 -10.83
CA MET A 1 -15.97 -44.73 -9.37
C MET A 1 -14.62 -44.11 -9.17
N GLU A 2 -14.56 -42.80 -9.31
CA GLU A 2 -13.36 -42.00 -9.07
C GLU A 2 -13.77 -41.00 -8.01
N GLU A 3 -13.22 -41.18 -6.80
CA GLU A 3 -13.27 -40.22 -5.72
C GLU A 3 -12.52 -38.96 -6.17
N THR A 4 -13.25 -37.86 -6.35
CA THR A 4 -12.64 -36.53 -6.45
C THR A 4 -12.70 -35.84 -5.10
N ASP A 5 -11.52 -35.35 -4.73
CA ASP A 5 -11.26 -34.03 -4.14
C ASP A 5 -11.19 -33.94 -2.61
N TRP A 6 -10.06 -34.40 -2.07
CA TRP A 6 -9.54 -33.87 -0.81
C TRP A 6 -8.66 -32.65 -1.10
N SER A 7 -9.27 -31.48 -1.33
CA SER A 7 -8.55 -30.22 -1.13
C SER A 7 -8.50 -29.97 0.38
N PRO A 8 -7.34 -29.95 1.06
CA PRO A 8 -7.29 -29.48 2.43
C PRO A 8 -7.85 -28.05 2.45
N ARG A 9 -8.80 -27.79 3.37
CA ARG A 9 -9.42 -26.48 3.59
C ARG A 9 -8.31 -25.44 3.65
N THR A 10 -8.09 -24.72 2.58
CA THR A 10 -7.02 -23.73 2.54
C THR A 10 -7.39 -22.61 3.50
N ASN A 11 -6.48 -22.29 4.42
CA ASN A 11 -6.64 -21.16 5.32
C ASN A 11 -6.89 -19.86 4.53
N PRO A 12 -8.07 -19.21 4.68
CA PRO A 12 -8.45 -18.02 3.93
C PRO A 12 -7.61 -16.79 4.30
N PHE A 13 -6.91 -16.83 5.44
CA PHE A 13 -6.03 -15.77 5.92
C PHE A 13 -4.56 -16.02 5.55
N SER A 14 -4.25 -16.99 4.70
CA SER A 14 -2.90 -17.19 4.18
C SER A 14 -2.37 -15.92 3.49
N THR A 15 -1.07 -15.62 3.66
CA THR A 15 -0.42 -14.42 3.12
C THR A 15 -0.65 -14.24 1.62
N ARG A 16 -0.68 -15.35 0.87
CA ARG A 16 -0.95 -15.36 -0.57
C ARG A 16 -2.25 -14.66 -0.99
N PHE A 17 -3.22 -14.53 -0.08
CA PHE A 17 -4.49 -13.90 -0.38
C PHE A 17 -4.54 -12.42 0.00
N HIS A 18 -3.61 -11.92 0.82
CA HIS A 18 -3.62 -10.52 1.27
C HIS A 18 -2.27 -9.82 1.08
N GLU A 19 -1.30 -10.49 0.47
CA GLU A 19 -0.08 -9.88 -0.05
C GLU A 19 -0.43 -8.78 -1.08
N PRO A 20 0.40 -7.73 -1.19
CA PRO A 20 0.10 -6.66 -2.13
C PRO A 20 -0.09 -7.23 -3.55
N GLY A 21 -1.22 -6.92 -4.21
CA GLY A 21 -1.55 -7.45 -5.53
C GLY A 21 -2.45 -8.70 -5.55
N ALA A 22 -2.62 -9.40 -4.42
CA ALA A 22 -3.60 -10.49 -4.30
C ALA A 22 -5.02 -9.95 -4.09
N LEU A 23 -5.16 -8.95 -3.21
CA LEU A 23 -6.37 -8.16 -3.05
C LEU A 23 -6.18 -6.75 -3.62
N GLY A 24 -7.16 -6.31 -4.41
CA GLY A 24 -7.24 -4.93 -4.85
C GLY A 24 -7.42 -3.98 -3.66
N PHE A 25 -6.95 -2.74 -3.80
CA PHE A 25 -7.17 -1.75 -2.76
C PHE A 25 -8.67 -1.40 -2.63
N LEU A 26 -9.23 -1.52 -1.43
CA LEU A 26 -10.61 -1.14 -1.16
C LEU A 26 -10.71 0.35 -0.85
N PHE A 27 -11.28 1.13 -1.76
CA PHE A 27 -11.53 2.55 -1.51
C PHE A 27 -12.67 2.77 -0.49
N SER A 28 -12.66 3.93 0.18
CA SER A 28 -13.84 4.40 0.92
C SER A 28 -14.91 4.86 -0.07
N ASP A 29 -16.16 4.93 0.37
CA ASP A 29 -17.25 5.46 -0.46
C ASP A 29 -16.91 6.87 -0.97
N GLY A 30 -16.96 7.03 -2.30
CA GLY A 30 -16.63 8.29 -2.96
C GLY A 30 -15.15 8.56 -3.18
N ASP A 31 -14.24 7.66 -2.84
CA ASP A 31 -12.86 7.70 -3.36
C ASP A 31 -12.66 6.63 -4.44
N SER A 32 -11.70 6.86 -5.33
CA SER A 32 -11.30 5.91 -6.36
C SER A 32 -9.85 6.17 -6.78
N ALA A 33 -9.27 5.22 -7.51
CA ALA A 33 -7.92 5.36 -8.06
C ALA A 33 -7.82 6.56 -9.00
N GLU A 34 -8.85 6.81 -9.80
CA GLU A 34 -8.97 7.93 -10.74
C GLU A 34 -9.06 9.27 -10.00
N ARG A 35 -9.88 9.35 -8.95
CA ARG A 35 -9.98 10.57 -8.12
C ARG A 35 -8.66 10.91 -7.44
N LEU A 36 -7.92 9.90 -6.99
CA LEU A 36 -6.57 10.12 -6.45
C LEU A 36 -5.60 10.56 -7.55
N LEU A 37 -5.65 9.99 -8.74
CA LEU A 37 -4.85 10.46 -9.87
C LEU A 37 -5.14 11.94 -10.18
N GLU A 38 -6.41 12.34 -10.24
CA GLU A 38 -6.81 13.74 -10.46
C GLU A 38 -6.28 14.68 -9.37
N ARG A 39 -6.33 14.26 -8.10
CA ARG A 39 -5.72 15.01 -6.99
C ARG A 39 -4.21 15.13 -7.16
N PHE A 40 -3.55 14.03 -7.55
CA PHE A 40 -2.10 14.02 -7.77
C PHE A 40 -1.68 14.99 -8.89
N ILE A 41 -2.45 15.04 -9.99
CA ILE A 41 -2.23 16.00 -11.08
C ILE A 41 -2.40 17.44 -10.57
N ARG A 42 -3.42 17.71 -9.74
CA ARG A 42 -3.62 19.04 -9.13
C ARG A 42 -2.52 19.46 -8.16
N PHE A 43 -1.76 18.51 -7.62
CA PHE A 43 -0.56 18.76 -6.83
C PHE A 43 0.72 18.85 -7.69
N ASP A 44 0.57 19.16 -8.99
CA ASP A 44 1.66 19.25 -9.96
C ASP A 44 2.50 17.96 -10.05
N GLY A 45 1.91 16.81 -9.72
CA GLY A 45 2.59 15.52 -9.70
C GLY A 45 3.52 15.33 -8.51
N CYS A 46 3.35 16.06 -7.40
CA CYS A 46 4.13 15.88 -6.18
C CYS A 46 3.22 15.67 -4.96
N ALA A 47 3.21 14.47 -4.38
CA ALA A 47 2.35 14.17 -3.23
C ALA A 47 2.82 12.98 -2.40
N GLN A 48 2.18 12.77 -1.26
CA GLN A 48 2.43 11.64 -0.37
C GLN A 48 1.17 10.90 0.07
N ILE A 49 1.28 9.58 0.16
CA ILE A 49 0.30 8.68 0.77
C ILE A 49 0.76 8.44 2.20
N VAL A 50 -0.04 8.85 3.18
CA VAL A 50 0.35 8.82 4.60
C VAL A 50 -0.46 7.77 5.35
N GLY A 51 0.22 6.91 6.10
CA GLY A 51 -0.43 5.94 6.97
C GLY A 51 0.58 5.04 7.68
N PRO A 52 0.22 4.46 8.84
CA PRO A 52 1.12 3.62 9.62
C PRO A 52 1.58 2.36 8.85
N HIS A 53 2.50 1.59 9.42
CA HIS A 53 2.88 0.28 8.90
C HIS A 53 1.63 -0.61 8.76
N GLY A 54 1.61 -1.48 7.75
CA GLY A 54 0.50 -2.42 7.54
C GLY A 54 -0.84 -1.80 7.14
N SER A 55 -0.90 -0.50 6.84
CA SER A 55 -2.16 0.17 6.44
C SER A 55 -2.56 0.00 4.97
N GLY A 56 -1.80 -0.73 4.15
CA GLY A 56 -2.11 -0.97 2.73
C GLY A 56 -1.58 0.08 1.74
N LYS A 57 -0.63 0.94 2.14
CA LYS A 57 -0.02 1.96 1.26
C LYS A 57 0.58 1.37 -0.02
N THR A 58 1.34 0.28 0.11
CA THR A 58 1.92 -0.46 -1.02
C THR A 58 0.84 -1.01 -1.95
N THR A 59 -0.26 -1.54 -1.40
CA THR A 59 -1.40 -2.03 -2.18
C THR A 59 -2.08 -0.88 -2.94
N LEU A 60 -2.23 0.28 -2.31
CA LEU A 60 -2.74 1.47 -2.97
C LEU A 60 -1.79 1.96 -4.08
N LEU A 61 -0.47 2.00 -3.84
CA LEU A 61 0.50 2.33 -4.88
C LEU A 61 0.37 1.40 -6.09
N ARG A 62 0.36 0.08 -5.88
CA ARG A 62 0.17 -0.90 -6.95
C ARG A 62 -1.13 -0.68 -7.74
N THR A 63 -2.19 -0.28 -7.06
CA THR A 63 -3.47 0.07 -7.69
C THR A 63 -3.37 1.34 -8.55
N LEU A 64 -2.57 2.33 -8.11
CA LEU A 64 -2.38 3.59 -8.83
C LEU A 64 -1.36 3.49 -9.98
N MET A 65 -0.38 2.59 -9.90
CA MET A 65 0.73 2.52 -10.85
C MET A 65 0.31 2.40 -12.33
N PRO A 66 -0.66 1.56 -12.72
CA PRO A 66 -1.12 1.49 -14.10
C PRO A 66 -1.69 2.83 -14.61
N LEU A 67 -2.46 3.51 -13.77
CA LEU A 67 -3.05 4.82 -14.10
C LEU A 67 -1.97 5.91 -14.20
N LEU A 68 -0.99 5.89 -13.29
CA LEU A 68 0.15 6.79 -13.30
C LEU A 68 1.03 6.60 -14.54
N ALA A 69 1.30 5.35 -14.92
CA ALA A 69 2.05 5.02 -16.14
C ALA A 69 1.32 5.48 -17.40
N ALA A 70 0.01 5.25 -17.49
CA ALA A 70 -0.78 5.76 -18.61
C ALA A 70 -0.77 7.30 -18.68
N ARG A 71 -0.78 7.98 -17.53
CA ARG A 71 -0.82 9.44 -17.45
C ARG A 71 0.54 10.11 -17.67
N PHE A 72 1.63 9.44 -17.28
CA PHE A 72 3.00 9.93 -17.34
C PHE A 72 3.91 8.92 -18.08
N PRO A 73 3.67 8.67 -19.38
CA PRO A 73 4.29 7.55 -20.11
C PRO A 73 5.71 7.81 -20.59
N SER A 74 6.23 9.04 -20.52
CA SER A 74 7.57 9.33 -21.02
C SER A 74 8.30 10.41 -20.21
N PRO A 75 9.52 10.10 -19.72
CA PRO A 75 10.07 8.74 -19.60
C PRO A 75 9.22 7.89 -18.63
N ASP A 76 9.28 6.56 -18.77
CA ASP A 76 8.52 5.62 -17.95
C ASP A 76 8.68 5.92 -16.44
N PRO A 77 7.60 5.79 -15.65
CA PRO A 77 7.69 5.96 -14.20
C PRO A 77 8.69 4.98 -13.59
N ARG A 78 9.43 5.45 -12.59
CA ARG A 78 10.35 4.60 -11.82
C ARG A 78 9.85 4.40 -10.41
N GLU A 79 9.56 3.15 -10.08
CA GLU A 79 9.18 2.73 -8.73
C GLU A 79 10.39 2.14 -8.00
N ILE A 80 10.57 2.56 -6.75
CA ILE A 80 11.57 2.00 -5.84
C ILE A 80 10.90 1.74 -4.51
N ALA A 81 10.95 0.50 -4.04
CA ALA A 81 10.60 0.14 -2.69
C ALA A 81 11.84 0.20 -1.79
N LEU A 82 11.69 0.83 -0.64
CA LEU A 82 12.72 0.93 0.38
C LEU A 82 12.34 0.07 1.57
N HIS A 83 13.33 -0.68 2.04
CA HIS A 83 13.24 -1.54 3.21
C HIS A 83 14.13 -1.00 4.34
N ASP A 84 13.94 -1.52 5.55
CA ASP A 84 14.67 -1.08 6.72
C ASP A 84 16.19 -1.13 6.50
N GLY A 85 16.86 -0.03 6.84
CA GLY A 85 18.31 0.15 6.64
C GLY A 85 18.70 0.77 5.29
N GLN A 86 17.79 0.83 4.31
CA GLN A 86 18.06 1.47 3.01
C GLN A 86 17.92 3.00 3.08
N ARG A 87 18.95 3.66 3.61
CA ARG A 87 18.97 5.11 3.85
C ARG A 87 19.32 5.97 2.63
N ARG A 88 19.65 5.34 1.50
CA ARG A 88 20.11 5.97 0.26
C ARG A 88 19.53 5.27 -0.95
N LEU A 89 19.35 6.03 -2.03
CA LEU A 89 19.04 5.46 -3.33
C LEU A 89 20.32 4.95 -4.01
N PRO A 90 20.23 3.88 -4.83
CA PRO A 90 21.38 3.38 -5.60
C PRO A 90 21.95 4.46 -6.53
N GLU A 91 23.25 4.40 -6.86
CA GLU A 91 23.85 5.38 -7.78
C GLU A 91 23.25 5.29 -9.19
N GLU A 92 22.86 4.08 -9.60
CA GLU A 92 22.17 3.79 -10.86
C GLU A 92 20.82 4.53 -10.96
N PHE A 93 20.16 4.75 -9.80
CA PHE A 93 18.96 5.59 -9.79
C PHE A 93 19.28 7.01 -10.25
N TRP A 94 20.34 7.59 -9.72
CA TRP A 94 20.70 8.97 -10.00
C TRP A 94 21.23 9.17 -11.41
N SER A 95 22.02 8.22 -11.93
CA SER A 95 22.55 8.29 -13.29
C SER A 95 21.45 8.17 -14.33
N GLU A 96 20.52 7.24 -14.18
CA GLU A 96 19.40 7.07 -15.10
C GLU A 96 18.35 8.18 -15.00
N ASN A 97 18.20 8.81 -13.83
CA ASN A 97 17.29 9.94 -13.65
C ASN A 97 17.93 11.29 -14.04
N ALA A 98 19.25 11.32 -14.26
CA ALA A 98 19.95 12.51 -14.70
C ALA A 98 19.34 13.01 -16.03
N GLY A 99 19.09 14.31 -16.13
CA GLY A 99 18.45 14.93 -17.30
C GLY A 99 16.94 14.67 -17.43
N CYS A 100 16.35 13.76 -16.65
CA CYS A 100 14.94 13.35 -16.77
C CYS A 100 14.05 13.92 -15.67
N ARG A 101 14.07 15.25 -15.45
CA ARG A 101 13.33 15.88 -14.33
C ARG A 101 11.81 15.66 -14.36
N ASN A 102 11.25 15.37 -15.53
CA ASN A 102 9.83 15.12 -15.73
C ASN A 102 9.42 13.64 -15.54
N ARG A 103 10.38 12.73 -15.29
CA ARG A 103 10.07 11.35 -14.91
C ARG A 103 9.26 11.34 -13.62
N LEU A 104 8.21 10.52 -13.57
CA LEU A 104 7.54 10.23 -12.31
C LEU A 104 8.41 9.26 -11.50
N VAL A 105 8.81 9.69 -10.31
CA VAL A 105 9.49 8.82 -9.34
C VAL A 105 8.49 8.44 -8.26
N VAL A 106 8.38 7.14 -7.98
CA VAL A 106 7.52 6.58 -6.93
C VAL A 106 8.41 5.91 -5.89
N ILE A 107 8.34 6.36 -4.64
CA ILE A 107 9.12 5.79 -3.53
C ILE A 107 8.17 5.17 -2.50
N ASP A 108 8.22 3.85 -2.35
CA ASP A 108 7.57 3.17 -1.23
C ASP A 108 8.54 3.12 -0.04
N GLY A 109 8.17 3.69 1.11
CA GLY A 109 9.04 3.76 2.30
C GLY A 109 9.96 4.98 2.34
N TYR A 110 9.47 6.16 1.93
CA TYR A 110 10.28 7.39 1.87
C TYR A 110 10.86 7.83 3.22
N GLU A 111 10.24 7.44 4.33
CA GLU A 111 10.77 7.66 5.67
C GLU A 111 12.08 6.92 5.97
N GLN A 112 12.47 5.94 5.16
CA GLN A 112 13.75 5.23 5.31
C GLN A 112 14.93 6.08 4.83
N LEU A 113 14.70 6.99 3.87
CA LEU A 113 15.76 7.84 3.32
C LEU A 113 16.28 8.84 4.34
N SER A 114 17.58 9.11 4.28
CA SER A 114 18.21 10.21 5.02
C SER A 114 17.68 11.58 4.57
N PHE A 115 17.82 12.59 5.43
CA PHE A 115 17.38 13.96 5.12
C PHE A 115 18.01 14.51 3.81
N PHE A 116 19.29 14.24 3.58
CA PHE A 116 19.99 14.68 2.37
C PHE A 116 19.44 14.03 1.10
N GLU A 117 19.15 12.73 1.14
CA GLU A 117 18.56 11.99 0.02
C GLU A 117 17.14 12.48 -0.30
N ARG A 118 16.35 12.75 0.74
CA ARG A 118 15.02 13.37 0.60
C ARG A 118 15.10 14.74 -0.06
N LEU A 119 16.04 15.59 0.35
CA LEU A 119 16.25 16.90 -0.25
C LEU A 119 16.72 16.78 -1.71
N ARG A 120 17.67 15.90 -1.98
CA ARG A 120 18.19 15.64 -3.33
C ARG A 120 17.07 15.17 -4.27
N LEU A 121 16.19 14.27 -3.82
CA LEU A 121 15.02 13.82 -4.57
C LEU A 121 14.09 14.98 -4.92
N ARG A 122 13.75 15.82 -3.93
CA ARG A 122 12.88 16.98 -4.12
C ARG A 122 13.44 18.01 -5.10
N CYS A 123 14.76 18.20 -5.11
CA CYS A 123 15.40 19.13 -6.04
C CYS A 123 15.54 18.54 -7.45
N SER A 124 15.70 17.22 -7.57
CA SER A 124 16.01 16.56 -8.84
C SER A 124 14.77 16.12 -9.60
N CYS A 125 13.68 15.78 -8.90
CA CYS A 125 12.45 15.24 -9.48
C CYS A 125 11.34 16.30 -9.43
N ARG A 126 10.74 16.62 -10.58
CA ARG A 126 9.56 17.49 -10.63
C ARG A 126 8.29 16.74 -10.24
N ARG A 127 8.24 15.42 -10.51
CA ARG A 127 7.12 14.55 -10.20
C ARG A 127 7.57 13.47 -9.23
N LEU A 128 6.94 13.42 -8.06
CA LEU A 128 7.31 12.54 -6.96
C LEU A 128 6.05 12.08 -6.21
N LEU A 129 5.81 10.78 -6.20
CA LEU A 129 4.81 10.16 -5.34
C LEU A 129 5.53 9.31 -4.30
N VAL A 130 5.16 9.46 -3.03
CA VAL A 130 5.80 8.66 -1.97
C VAL A 130 4.81 8.08 -1.00
N THR A 131 5.17 7.00 -0.33
CA THR A 131 4.49 6.55 0.89
C THR A 131 5.29 6.95 2.12
N THR A 132 4.60 7.34 3.18
CA THR A 132 5.21 7.71 4.47
C THR A 132 4.38 7.22 5.66
N HIS A 133 5.04 6.96 6.79
CA HIS A 133 4.33 6.71 8.06
C HIS A 133 3.72 7.97 8.66
N ARG A 134 4.45 9.09 8.57
CA ARG A 134 4.02 10.40 9.04
C ARG A 134 4.22 11.40 7.91
N ALA A 135 3.33 12.38 7.85
CA ALA A 135 3.37 13.39 6.81
C ALA A 135 4.75 14.08 6.77
N ALA A 136 5.44 13.98 5.65
CA ALA A 136 6.68 14.68 5.39
C ALA A 136 6.39 16.16 5.14
N TRP A 137 7.29 17.02 5.63
CA TRP A 137 7.15 18.47 5.58
C TRP A 137 7.07 19.01 4.15
N ARG A 138 6.14 19.95 3.90
CA ARG A 138 5.95 20.64 2.60
C ARG A 138 5.75 19.69 1.40
N MET A 139 5.04 18.59 1.60
CA MET A 139 4.57 17.72 0.52
C MET A 139 3.05 17.54 0.66
N PRO A 140 2.26 17.83 -0.38
CA PRO A 140 0.81 17.65 -0.35
C PRO A 140 0.42 16.21 0.01
N VAL A 141 -0.57 16.04 0.86
CA VAL A 141 -1.07 14.71 1.22
C VAL A 141 -2.12 14.29 0.21
N LEU A 142 -1.84 13.22 -0.53
CA LEU A 142 -2.74 12.64 -1.52
C LEU A 142 -3.93 11.95 -0.85
N CYS A 143 -3.64 11.16 0.18
CA CYS A 143 -4.62 10.53 1.04
C CYS A 143 -3.99 10.19 2.41
N ARG A 144 -4.83 10.18 3.45
CA ARG A 144 -4.52 9.66 4.79
C ARG A 144 -5.35 8.40 5.03
N GLU A 145 -4.98 7.64 6.06
CA GLU A 145 -5.84 6.59 6.62
C GLU A 145 -6.23 5.53 5.59
N VAL A 146 -5.18 4.97 4.97
CA VAL A 146 -5.28 3.91 3.96
C VAL A 146 -5.98 2.66 4.51
N SER A 147 -6.05 2.49 5.84
CA SER A 147 -6.89 1.47 6.49
C SER A 147 -7.74 2.02 7.64
N SER A 148 -8.93 1.43 7.80
CA SER A 148 -9.90 1.71 8.86
C SER A 148 -10.47 0.39 9.40
N PRO A 149 -11.05 0.37 10.62
CA PRO A 149 -11.66 -0.84 11.16
C PRO A 149 -12.72 -1.43 10.22
N ASP A 150 -13.60 -0.60 9.64
CA ASP A 150 -14.63 -1.08 8.72
C ASP A 150 -14.04 -1.62 7.40
N ARG A 151 -12.92 -1.04 6.93
CA ARG A 151 -12.20 -1.59 5.77
C ARG A 151 -11.60 -2.95 6.10
N PHE A 152 -11.04 -3.13 7.30
CA PHE A 152 -10.52 -4.42 7.75
C PHE A 152 -11.62 -5.48 7.81
N VAL A 153 -12.78 -5.16 8.40
CA VAL A 153 -13.95 -6.06 8.40
C VAL A 153 -14.32 -6.47 6.98
N ARG A 154 -14.43 -5.50 6.05
CA ARG A 154 -14.75 -5.81 4.65
C ARG A 154 -13.70 -6.73 4.00
N LEU A 155 -12.41 -6.53 4.27
CA LEU A 155 -11.36 -7.41 3.75
C LEU A 155 -11.49 -8.84 4.30
N VAL A 156 -11.75 -8.98 5.61
CA VAL A 156 -12.00 -10.30 6.23
C VAL A 156 -13.20 -10.97 5.58
N ARG A 157 -14.30 -10.25 5.34
CA ARG A 157 -15.51 -10.81 4.70
C ARG A 157 -15.31 -11.17 3.23
N LEU A 158 -14.40 -10.49 2.51
CA LEU A 158 -14.02 -10.88 1.15
C LEU A 158 -13.22 -12.18 1.12
N LEU A 159 -12.35 -12.38 2.11
CA LEU A 159 -11.55 -13.61 2.24
C LEU A 159 -12.34 -14.77 2.83
N HIS A 160 -13.28 -14.47 3.71
CA HIS A 160 -14.09 -15.44 4.44
C HIS A 160 -15.51 -14.91 4.58
N ALA A 161 -16.38 -15.35 3.66
CA ALA A 161 -17.76 -14.86 3.56
C ALA A 161 -18.67 -15.31 4.71
N ASP A 162 -18.25 -16.27 5.55
CA ASP A 162 -19.05 -16.74 6.67
C ASP A 162 -19.16 -15.66 7.76
N PRO A 163 -20.36 -15.10 8.01
CA PRO A 163 -20.56 -14.09 9.06
C PRO A 163 -20.42 -14.68 10.47
N VAL A 164 -20.52 -16.00 10.63
CA VAL A 164 -20.49 -16.69 11.93
C VAL A 164 -19.06 -16.82 12.48
N PHE A 165 -18.04 -16.78 11.63
CA PHE A 165 -16.65 -16.98 12.03
C PHE A 165 -16.20 -16.05 13.18
N LYS A 166 -16.56 -14.76 13.09
CA LYS A 166 -16.44 -13.74 14.16
C LYS A 166 -17.41 -12.61 13.91
N ALA A 167 -17.91 -11.96 14.97
CA ALA A 167 -18.74 -10.76 14.82
C ALA A 167 -17.92 -9.56 14.31
N ASP A 168 -18.56 -8.61 13.61
CA ASP A 168 -17.87 -7.43 13.08
C ASP A 168 -17.17 -6.61 14.17
N GLU A 169 -17.74 -6.51 15.38
CA GLU A 169 -17.12 -5.76 16.48
C GLU A 169 -15.88 -6.45 17.05
N GLU A 170 -15.81 -7.79 16.99
CA GLU A 170 -14.61 -8.54 17.35
C GLU A 170 -13.49 -8.25 16.36
N LEU A 171 -13.80 -8.24 15.06
CA LEU A 171 -12.83 -7.89 14.00
C LEU A 171 -12.36 -6.43 14.11
N ARG A 172 -13.26 -5.50 14.44
CA ARG A 172 -12.86 -4.10 14.72
C ARG A 172 -11.95 -4.02 15.93
N SER A 173 -12.24 -4.77 16.99
CA SER A 173 -11.44 -4.80 18.22
C SER A 173 -10.06 -5.40 17.98
N LEU A 174 -9.98 -6.50 17.22
CA LEU A 174 -8.73 -7.11 16.78
C LEU A 174 -7.86 -6.10 16.00
N TYR A 175 -8.44 -5.41 15.02
CA TYR A 175 -7.72 -4.38 14.26
C TYR A 175 -7.19 -3.25 15.15
N ARG A 176 -7.97 -2.81 16.14
CA ARG A 176 -7.54 -1.79 17.12
C ARG A 176 -6.43 -2.31 18.04
N ALA A 177 -6.50 -3.58 18.45
CA ALA A 177 -5.47 -4.24 19.27
C ALA A 177 -4.11 -4.27 18.55
N HIS A 178 -4.12 -4.48 17.23
CA HIS A 178 -2.94 -4.38 16.36
C HIS A 178 -2.60 -2.96 15.92
N HIS A 179 -3.16 -1.93 16.59
CA HIS A 179 -2.90 -0.52 16.31
C HIS A 179 -3.10 -0.12 14.83
N GLY A 180 -4.03 -0.79 14.15
CA GLY A 180 -4.34 -0.58 12.75
C GLY A 180 -3.38 -1.24 11.75
N ASN A 181 -2.51 -2.15 12.21
CA ASN A 181 -1.71 -2.98 11.33
C ASN A 181 -2.55 -4.14 10.79
N CYS A 182 -2.99 -4.05 9.54
CA CYS A 182 -3.78 -5.13 8.92
C CYS A 182 -2.99 -6.43 8.79
N ARG A 183 -1.66 -6.35 8.59
CA ARG A 183 -0.82 -7.53 8.41
C ARG A 183 -0.79 -8.35 9.69
N ASP A 184 -0.55 -7.70 10.82
CA ASP A 184 -0.49 -8.38 12.12
C ASP A 184 -1.88 -8.90 12.52
N ALA A 185 -2.94 -8.13 12.24
CA ALA A 185 -4.31 -8.60 12.46
C ALA A 185 -4.70 -9.80 11.59
N PHE A 186 -4.28 -9.85 10.32
CA PHE A 186 -4.48 -11.04 9.47
C PHE A 186 -3.65 -12.23 9.94
N PHE A 187 -2.44 -11.98 10.45
CA PHE A 187 -1.59 -13.02 11.01
C PHE A 187 -2.22 -13.68 12.24
N GLU A 188 -2.85 -12.91 13.13
CA GLU A 188 -3.59 -13.48 14.27
C GLU A 188 -4.78 -14.33 13.80
N LEU A 189 -5.57 -13.86 12.82
CA LEU A 189 -6.67 -14.66 12.24
C LEU A 189 -6.18 -15.96 11.59
N TYR A 190 -4.99 -15.93 10.98
CA TYR A 190 -4.35 -17.12 10.45
C TYR A 190 -4.03 -18.12 11.56
N GLU A 191 -3.39 -17.67 12.64
CA GLU A 191 -3.02 -18.54 13.78
C GLU A 191 -4.24 -19.15 14.47
N GLU A 192 -5.31 -18.36 14.66
CA GLU A 192 -6.57 -18.84 15.22
C GLU A 192 -7.21 -19.94 14.34
N TRP A 193 -7.16 -19.78 13.01
CA TRP A 193 -7.71 -20.76 12.08
C TRP A 193 -6.91 -22.07 12.07
N GLU A 194 -5.58 -22.00 12.10
CA GLU A 194 -4.71 -23.18 12.21
C GLU A 194 -4.90 -23.92 13.55
N THR A 195 -5.21 -23.20 14.62
CA THR A 195 -5.43 -23.80 15.96
C THR A 195 -6.83 -24.40 16.11
N SER A 196 -7.81 -23.93 15.32
CA SER A 196 -9.22 -24.36 15.38
C SER A 196 -9.58 -25.42 14.33
N SER A 197 -8.67 -25.75 13.42
CA SER A 197 -8.83 -26.76 12.35
C SER A 197 -8.26 -28.11 12.76
#